data_AF-A0AAW0JZZ2-F1
#
_entry.id   AF-A0AAW0JZZ2-F1
#
_cell.length_a   1.000
_cell.length_b   1.000
_cell.length_c   1.000
_cell.angle_alpha   90.00
_cell.angle_beta   90.00
_cell.angle_gamma   90.00
#
_symmetry.space_group_name_H-M   'P 1'
#
loop_
_entity.id
_entity.type
_entity.pdbx_description
1 polymer ?
#
loop_
_entity_poly.entity_id
_entity_poly.type
_entity_poly.pdbx_seq_one_letter_code
_entity_poly.pdbx_strand_id
1 'polypeptide(L)'
;MKLRRCWRIQLSRVDEDLLLISAWLNIGMDAMHGIEQNGDKFWTKIWESFCANNTYGITRSSTSLSSRWGNINRETSRFTGFMAKVEAQNKSGITDEDKASHEQDQEALCIKAEKLRLKTIKEEGRIMTMDTSGMNDKEIIYFENLKDRILARQIVWNSC
;
A
#
# COMPACT_ATOMS: atom_id res chain seq x y z
N MET A 1 26.69 4.11 48.93
CA MET A 1 26.97 2.99 48.00
C MET A 1 25.79 2.82 47.05
N LYS A 2 25.98 3.11 45.75
CA LYS A 2 24.99 2.88 44.70
C LYS A 2 25.08 1.43 44.23
N LEU A 3 24.16 0.57 44.64
CA LEU A 3 24.10 -0.82 44.16
C LEU A 3 22.95 -1.00 43.17
N ARG A 4 23.37 -0.90 41.90
CA ARG A 4 23.03 -1.79 40.78
C ARG A 4 21.55 -2.10 40.57
N ARG A 5 20.95 -1.35 39.64
CA ARG A 5 19.76 -1.74 38.86
C ARG A 5 19.99 -3.11 38.24
N CYS A 6 19.48 -4.14 38.91
CA CYS A 6 19.45 -5.50 38.40
C CYS A 6 18.34 -5.56 37.35
N TRP A 7 18.75 -5.55 36.08
CA TRP A 7 17.91 -5.79 34.91
C TRP A 7 17.35 -7.22 34.99
N ARG A 8 16.29 -7.40 35.78
CA ARG A 8 15.42 -8.58 35.73
C ARG A 8 14.52 -8.38 34.52
N ILE A 9 14.98 -8.86 33.37
CA ILE A 9 14.33 -8.97 32.06
C ILE A 9 12.85 -8.52 32.12
N GLN A 10 12.62 -7.21 31.94
CA GLN A 10 11.30 -6.69 31.62
C GLN A 10 11.20 -6.67 30.10
N LEU A 11 10.22 -7.38 29.57
CA LEU A 11 9.81 -7.28 28.18
C LEU A 11 9.54 -5.81 27.85
N SER A 12 9.90 -5.39 26.63
CA SER A 12 9.49 -4.07 26.18
C SER A 12 7.96 -4.05 26.22
N ARG A 13 7.38 -2.94 26.69
CA ARG A 13 5.92 -2.82 26.84
C ARG A 13 5.17 -3.14 25.54
N VAL A 14 5.84 -2.98 24.39
CA VAL A 14 5.34 -3.28 23.05
C VAL A 14 5.21 -4.78 22.83
N ASP A 15 6.23 -5.58 23.12
CA ASP A 15 6.17 -7.03 22.89
C ASP A 15 5.13 -7.69 23.82
N GLU A 16 4.95 -7.15 25.04
CA GLU A 16 3.89 -7.57 25.95
C GLU A 16 2.49 -7.30 25.39
N ASP A 17 2.29 -6.10 24.83
CA ASP A 17 1.03 -5.70 24.20
C ASP A 17 0.76 -6.55 22.95
N LEU A 18 1.78 -6.83 22.12
CA LEU A 18 1.66 -7.67 20.93
C LEU A 18 1.26 -9.10 21.29
N LEU A 19 1.88 -9.67 22.33
CA LEU A 19 1.52 -11.00 22.83
C LEU A 19 0.06 -11.02 23.32
N LEU A 20 -0.36 -10.02 24.08
CA LEU A 20 -1.74 -9.89 24.55
C LEU A 20 -2.74 -9.72 23.39
N ILE A 21 -2.42 -8.90 22.39
CA ILE A 21 -3.25 -8.72 21.19
C ILE A 21 -3.38 -10.04 20.43
N SER A 22 -2.28 -10.78 20.25
CA SER A 22 -2.31 -12.08 19.56
C SER A 22 -3.18 -13.10 20.30
N ALA A 23 -3.06 -13.18 21.64
CA ALA A 23 -3.88 -14.04 22.46
C ALA A 23 -5.38 -13.66 22.37
N TRP A 24 -5.67 -12.37 22.40
CA TRP A 24 -7.05 -11.87 22.24
C TRP A 24 -7.62 -12.17 20.85
N LEU A 25 -6.84 -12.01 19.77
CA LEU A 25 -7.29 -12.30 18.41
C LEU A 25 -7.60 -13.79 18.23
N ASN A 26 -6.71 -14.66 18.71
CA ASN A 26 -6.90 -16.11 18.61
C ASN A 26 -8.19 -16.55 19.31
N ILE A 27 -8.41 -16.09 20.55
CA ILE A 27 -9.59 -16.48 21.34
C ILE A 27 -10.86 -15.72 20.92
N GLY A 28 -10.74 -14.44 20.57
CA GLY A 28 -11.87 -13.58 20.19
C GLY A 28 -12.50 -13.99 18.86
N MET A 29 -11.70 -14.46 17.91
CA MET A 29 -12.19 -15.01 16.64
C MET A 29 -12.96 -16.33 16.85
N ASP A 30 -12.51 -17.17 17.78
CA ASP A 30 -13.18 -18.42 18.14
C ASP A 30 -14.49 -18.17 18.93
N ALA A 31 -14.50 -17.16 19.82
CA ALA A 31 -15.68 -16.77 20.60
C ALA A 31 -16.80 -16.15 19.76
N MET A 32 -16.47 -15.51 18.62
CA MET A 32 -17.50 -15.02 17.68
C MET A 32 -18.29 -16.16 17.01
N HIS A 33 -17.74 -17.38 16.98
CA HIS A 33 -18.39 -18.57 16.42
C HIS A 33 -19.03 -19.49 17.46
N GLY A 34 -18.91 -19.18 18.77
CA GLY A 34 -19.41 -20.04 19.85
C GLY A 34 -19.79 -19.25 21.11
N ILE A 35 -21.07 -19.34 21.47
CA ILE A 35 -21.69 -18.69 22.64
C ILE A 35 -20.98 -19.09 23.94
N GLU A 36 -20.18 -18.20 24.54
CA GLU A 36 -19.89 -18.27 25.98
C GLU A 36 -19.86 -16.87 26.62
N GLN A 37 -20.97 -16.54 27.29
CA GLN A 37 -21.30 -15.23 27.87
C GLN A 37 -20.78 -15.03 29.31
N ASN A 38 -19.57 -15.49 29.65
CA ASN A 38 -18.98 -15.18 30.96
C ASN A 38 -17.60 -14.54 30.77
N GLY A 39 -17.52 -13.23 31.07
CA GLY A 39 -16.30 -12.43 30.90
C GLY A 39 -15.09 -13.00 31.64
N ASP A 40 -15.30 -13.66 32.78
CA ASP A 40 -14.21 -14.28 33.54
C ASP A 40 -13.63 -15.52 32.83
N LYS A 41 -14.50 -16.34 32.23
CA LYS A 41 -14.06 -17.48 31.41
C LYS A 41 -13.31 -17.01 30.16
N PHE A 42 -13.77 -15.94 29.53
CA PHE A 42 -13.12 -15.34 28.36
C PHE A 42 -11.70 -14.88 28.69
N TRP A 43 -11.53 -14.12 29.77
CA TRP A 43 -10.21 -13.67 30.20
C TRP A 43 -9.31 -14.80 30.69
N THR A 44 -9.89 -15.87 31.24
CA THR A 44 -9.14 -17.09 31.60
C THR A 44 -8.53 -17.74 30.35
N LYS A 45 -9.29 -17.93 29.28
CA LYS A 45 -8.78 -18.48 28.01
C LYS A 45 -7.71 -17.59 27.38
N ILE A 46 -7.89 -16.27 27.42
CA ILE A 46 -6.86 -15.32 26.95
C ILE A 46 -5.59 -15.44 27.80
N TRP A 47 -5.72 -15.55 29.12
CA TRP A 47 -4.59 -15.71 30.01
C TRP A 47 -3.83 -17.02 29.78
N GLU A 48 -4.53 -18.13 29.56
CA GLU A 48 -3.93 -19.42 29.19
C GLU A 48 -3.15 -19.32 27.87
N SER A 49 -3.76 -18.71 26.84
CA SER A 49 -3.13 -18.47 25.55
C SER A 49 -1.90 -17.54 25.67
N PHE A 50 -2.00 -16.49 26.48
CA PHE A 50 -0.89 -15.60 26.79
C PHE A 50 0.26 -16.36 27.47
N CYS A 51 -0.03 -17.18 28.49
CA CYS A 51 0.99 -17.93 29.21
C CYS A 51 1.67 -18.99 28.32
N ALA A 52 0.90 -19.68 27.47
CA ALA A 52 1.43 -20.68 26.55
C ALA A 52 2.43 -20.09 25.54
N ASN A 53 2.19 -18.85 25.11
CA ASN A 53 3.03 -18.14 24.13
C ASN A 53 4.07 -17.22 24.79
N ASN A 54 4.11 -17.17 26.11
CA ASN A 54 5.04 -16.34 26.86
C ASN A 54 6.38 -17.04 27.08
N THR A 55 7.28 -16.87 26.13
CA THR A 55 8.66 -17.39 26.19
C THR A 55 9.58 -16.55 27.10
N TYR A 56 9.07 -15.45 27.64
CA TYR A 56 9.84 -14.44 28.39
C TYR A 56 9.80 -14.65 29.92
N GLY A 57 9.03 -15.62 30.41
CA GLY A 57 8.97 -15.97 31.84
C GLY A 57 8.23 -14.94 32.71
N ILE A 58 7.36 -14.12 32.12
CA ILE A 58 6.63 -13.05 32.84
C ILE A 58 5.34 -13.59 33.46
N THR A 59 5.13 -13.37 34.75
CA THR A 59 3.86 -13.69 35.38
C THR A 59 2.90 -12.49 35.32
N ARG A 60 1.77 -12.65 34.65
CA ARG A 60 0.62 -11.73 34.71
C ARG A 60 -0.61 -12.46 35.23
N SER A 61 -1.51 -11.75 35.90
CA SER A 61 -2.84 -12.26 36.24
C SER A 61 -3.84 -11.92 35.14
N SER A 62 -4.89 -12.72 35.02
CA SER A 62 -6.03 -12.47 34.12
C SER A 62 -6.59 -11.04 34.26
N THR A 63 -6.76 -10.55 35.49
CA THR A 63 -7.20 -9.17 35.77
C THR A 63 -6.20 -8.11 35.28
N SER A 64 -4.90 -8.36 35.42
CA SER A 64 -3.86 -7.45 34.91
C SER A 64 -3.90 -7.34 33.38
N LEU A 65 -4.12 -8.45 32.69
CA LEU A 65 -4.24 -8.48 31.22
C LEU A 65 -5.52 -7.77 30.76
N SER A 66 -6.64 -8.00 31.44
CA SER A 66 -7.92 -7.31 31.17
C SER A 66 -7.81 -5.79 31.30
N SER A 67 -7.19 -5.30 32.39
CA SER A 67 -6.92 -3.87 32.57
C SER A 67 -5.98 -3.31 31.50
N ARG A 68 -4.95 -4.08 31.11
CA ARG A 68 -4.02 -3.69 30.06
C ARG A 68 -4.72 -3.56 28.71
N TRP A 69 -5.56 -4.53 28.37
CA TRP A 69 -6.38 -4.52 27.16
C TRP A 69 -7.32 -3.33 27.11
N GLY A 70 -7.96 -2.97 28.22
CA GLY A 70 -8.82 -1.79 28.30
C GLY A 70 -8.10 -0.51 27.87
N ASN A 71 -6.81 -0.36 28.23
CA ASN A 71 -5.99 0.77 27.79
C ASN A 71 -5.66 0.70 26.28
N ILE A 72 -5.26 -0.47 25.78
CA ILE A 72 -4.96 -0.67 24.35
C ILE A 72 -6.20 -0.35 23.50
N ASN A 73 -7.35 -0.88 23.89
CA ASN A 73 -8.61 -0.68 23.17
C ASN A 73 -9.06 0.78 23.20
N ARG A 74 -8.86 1.48 24.32
CA ARG A 74 -9.16 2.92 24.44
C ARG A 74 -8.32 3.75 23.47
N GLU A 75 -7.01 3.54 23.43
CA GLU A 75 -6.13 4.30 22.52
C GLU A 75 -6.40 3.94 21.06
N THR A 76 -6.67 2.66 20.77
CA THR A 76 -7.06 2.21 19.42
C THR A 76 -8.36 2.87 18.97
N SER A 77 -9.39 2.88 19.83
CA SER A 77 -10.69 3.51 19.54
C SER A 77 -10.57 5.03 19.35
N ARG A 78 -9.67 5.67 20.09
CA ARG A 78 -9.38 7.09 19.92
C ARG A 78 -8.72 7.37 18.57
N PHE A 79 -7.75 6.55 18.18
CA PHE A 79 -7.09 6.64 16.89
C PHE A 79 -8.06 6.45 15.72
N THR A 80 -8.90 5.40 15.77
CA THR A 80 -9.89 5.15 14.72
C THR A 80 -10.89 6.31 14.60
N GLY A 81 -11.30 6.92 15.72
CA GLY A 81 -12.14 8.11 15.71
C GLY A 81 -11.49 9.34 15.06
N PHE A 82 -10.17 9.54 15.24
CA PHE A 82 -9.45 10.59 14.51
C PHE A 82 -9.32 10.28 13.02
N MET A 83 -8.99 9.03 12.69
CA MET A 83 -8.86 8.58 11.30
C MET A 83 -10.17 8.78 10.53
N ALA A 84 -11.30 8.37 11.11
CA ALA A 84 -12.63 8.58 10.52
C ALA A 84 -12.96 10.07 10.30
N LYS A 85 -12.52 10.97 11.19
CA LYS A 85 -12.68 12.43 11.00
C LYS A 85 -11.84 12.95 9.84
N VAL A 86 -10.59 12.50 9.72
CA VAL A 86 -9.71 12.86 8.60
C VAL A 86 -10.31 12.37 7.28
N GLU A 87 -10.79 11.12 7.22
CA GLU A 87 -11.47 10.60 6.04
C GLU A 87 -12.74 11.39 5.69
N ALA A 88 -13.55 11.75 6.68
CA ALA A 88 -14.75 12.57 6.47
C ALA A 88 -14.40 13.97 5.94
N GLN A 89 -13.33 14.59 6.45
CA GLN A 89 -12.82 15.87 5.95
C GLN A 89 -12.29 15.77 4.53
N ASN A 90 -11.52 14.73 4.21
CA ASN A 90 -11.01 14.48 2.86
C ASN A 90 -12.16 14.28 1.86
N LYS A 91 -13.24 13.59 2.27
CA LYS A 91 -14.47 13.47 1.46
C LYS A 91 -15.22 14.79 1.31
N SER A 92 -15.14 15.70 2.29
CA SER A 92 -15.76 17.03 2.20
C SER A 92 -15.00 18.03 1.31
N GLY A 93 -13.77 17.70 0.88
CA GLY A 93 -12.92 18.55 0.04
C GLY A 93 -12.74 18.08 -1.40
N ILE A 94 -13.20 16.87 -1.75
CA ILE A 94 -13.20 16.32 -3.10
C ILE A 94 -14.56 15.68 -3.33
N THR A 95 -15.36 16.32 -4.18
CA THR A 95 -16.65 15.79 -4.62
C THR A 95 -16.40 14.60 -5.54
N ASP A 96 -17.34 13.66 -5.64
CA ASP A 96 -17.18 12.55 -6.59
C ASP A 96 -17.16 13.05 -8.06
N GLU A 97 -17.74 14.23 -8.35
CA GLU A 97 -17.53 14.95 -9.61
C GLU A 97 -16.07 15.40 -9.85
N ASP A 98 -15.34 15.79 -8.79
CA ASP A 98 -13.94 16.23 -8.91
C ASP A 98 -13.01 15.05 -9.25
N LYS A 99 -13.30 13.86 -8.71
CA LYS A 99 -12.55 12.64 -9.06
C LYS A 99 -12.82 12.22 -10.51
N ALA A 100 -14.09 12.23 -10.91
CA ALA A 100 -14.50 11.85 -12.25
C ALA A 100 -13.91 12.80 -13.32
N SER A 101 -13.85 14.10 -13.04
CA SER A 101 -13.26 15.08 -13.97
C SER A 101 -11.74 14.90 -14.11
N HIS A 102 -11.01 14.69 -13.02
CA HIS A 102 -9.57 14.41 -13.08
C HIS A 102 -9.25 13.11 -13.84
N GLU A 103 -10.06 12.07 -13.68
CA GLU A 103 -9.88 10.80 -14.36
C GLU A 103 -10.18 10.93 -15.87
N GLN A 104 -11.25 11.63 -16.24
CA GLN A 104 -11.58 11.94 -17.64
C GLN A 104 -10.50 12.79 -18.32
N ASP A 105 -9.93 13.77 -17.61
CA ASP A 105 -8.86 14.61 -18.14
C ASP A 105 -7.57 13.79 -18.36
N GLN A 106 -7.25 12.87 -17.45
CA GLN A 106 -6.12 11.94 -17.62
C GLN A 106 -6.35 10.98 -18.78
N GLU A 107 -7.54 10.40 -18.91
CA GLU A 107 -7.89 9.53 -20.04
C GLU A 107 -7.81 10.28 -21.37
N ALA A 108 -8.34 11.50 -21.43
CA ALA A 108 -8.29 12.34 -22.63
C ALA A 108 -6.84 12.67 -23.03
N LEU A 109 -5.96 12.95 -22.07
CA LEU A 109 -4.54 13.15 -22.30
C LEU A 109 -3.85 11.90 -22.85
N CYS A 110 -4.09 10.73 -22.24
CA CYS A 110 -3.56 9.44 -22.69
C CYS A 110 -4.02 9.11 -24.11
N ILE A 111 -5.31 9.27 -24.41
CA ILE A 111 -5.88 9.05 -25.75
C ILE A 111 -5.27 10.02 -26.77
N LYS A 112 -5.10 11.30 -26.41
CA LYS A 112 -4.53 12.31 -27.30
C LYS A 112 -3.06 12.03 -27.61
N ALA A 113 -2.28 11.60 -26.63
CA ALA A 113 -0.89 11.20 -26.81
C ALA A 113 -0.76 9.99 -27.75
N GLU A 114 -1.57 8.95 -27.54
CA GLU A 114 -1.53 7.75 -28.39
C GLU A 114 -2.01 8.05 -29.82
N LYS A 115 -3.06 8.88 -29.99
CA LYS A 115 -3.48 9.37 -31.31
C LYS A 115 -2.37 10.13 -32.04
N LEU A 116 -1.60 10.95 -31.32
CA LEU A 116 -0.46 11.66 -31.90
C LEU A 116 0.64 10.67 -32.30
N ARG A 117 0.94 9.70 -31.44
CA ARG A 117 1.93 8.64 -31.71
C ARG A 117 1.59 7.85 -32.96
N LEU A 118 0.34 7.40 -33.10
CA LEU A 118 -0.12 6.67 -34.30
C LEU A 118 -0.02 7.51 -35.58
N LYS A 119 -0.33 8.81 -35.50
CA LYS A 119 -0.13 9.73 -36.63
C LYS A 119 1.34 9.82 -37.03
N THR A 120 2.23 9.94 -36.06
CA THR A 120 3.68 9.96 -36.29
C THR A 120 4.14 8.66 -36.94
N ILE A 121 3.75 7.49 -36.41
CA ILE A 121 4.11 6.19 -36.98
C ILE A 121 3.64 6.06 -38.43
N LYS A 122 2.42 6.51 -38.73
CA LYS A 122 1.88 6.46 -40.10
C LYS A 122 2.68 7.33 -41.06
N GLU A 123 3.07 8.54 -40.64
CA GLU A 123 3.86 9.45 -41.47
C GLU A 123 5.30 8.95 -41.67
N GLU A 124 5.91 8.44 -40.60
CA GLU A 124 7.23 7.79 -40.67
C GLU A 124 7.20 6.56 -41.58
N GLY A 125 6.15 5.74 -41.49
CA GLY A 125 5.94 4.61 -42.40
C GLY A 125 5.85 5.05 -43.87
N ARG A 126 5.13 6.14 -44.16
CA ARG A 126 5.08 6.73 -45.51
C ARG A 126 6.45 7.16 -46.01
N ILE A 127 7.25 7.81 -45.17
CA ILE A 127 8.60 8.27 -45.50
C ILE A 127 9.52 7.07 -45.78
N MET A 128 9.44 6.03 -44.95
CA MET A 128 10.23 4.81 -45.09
C MET A 128 9.95 4.08 -46.41
N THR A 129 8.70 4.02 -46.85
CA THR A 129 8.29 3.33 -48.08
C THR A 129 8.25 4.23 -49.32
N MET A 130 8.72 5.48 -49.23
CA MET A 130 8.74 6.39 -50.38
C MET A 130 9.75 5.89 -51.43
N ASP A 131 9.27 5.71 -52.65
CA ASP A 131 10.09 5.40 -53.82
C ASP A 131 10.86 6.65 -54.24
N THR A 132 12.18 6.56 -54.22
CA THR A 132 13.11 7.64 -54.54
C THR A 132 13.71 7.49 -55.94
N SER A 133 13.37 6.44 -56.69
CA SER A 133 13.94 6.17 -58.02
C SER A 133 13.60 7.23 -59.08
N GLY A 134 12.52 8.00 -58.87
CA GLY A 134 12.10 9.09 -59.74
C GLY A 134 12.52 10.50 -59.28
N MET A 135 13.30 10.63 -58.20
CA MET A 135 13.68 11.91 -57.60
C MET A 135 15.09 12.35 -58.02
N ASN A 136 15.42 13.64 -57.84
CA ASN A 136 16.78 14.12 -58.09
C ASN A 136 17.75 13.74 -56.95
N ASP A 137 19.06 13.72 -57.22
CA ASP A 137 20.09 13.29 -56.25
C ASP A 137 19.99 13.98 -54.87
N LYS A 138 19.63 15.27 -54.82
CA LYS A 138 19.51 16.00 -53.56
C LYS A 138 18.28 15.58 -52.76
N GLU A 139 17.17 15.32 -53.43
CA GLU A 139 15.93 14.81 -52.82
C GLU A 139 16.12 13.39 -52.30
N ILE A 140 16.80 12.55 -53.08
CA ILE A 140 17.17 11.18 -52.68
C ILE A 140 17.95 11.23 -51.35
N ILE A 141 19.04 12.00 -51.31
CA ILE A 141 19.88 12.15 -50.11
C ILE A 141 19.07 12.68 -48.92
N TYR A 142 18.14 13.62 -49.14
CA TYR A 142 17.29 14.15 -48.07
C TYR A 142 16.40 13.06 -47.44
N PHE A 143 15.69 12.29 -48.28
CA PHE A 143 14.82 11.24 -47.78
C PHE A 143 15.59 10.08 -47.17
N GLU A 144 16.75 9.70 -47.70
CA GLU A 144 17.64 8.70 -47.10
C GLU A 144 18.10 9.11 -45.70
N ASN A 145 18.57 10.34 -45.52
CA ASN A 145 18.91 10.86 -44.19
C ASN A 145 17.71 10.87 -43.22
N LEU A 146 16.50 11.13 -43.74
CA LEU A 146 15.28 11.11 -42.94
C LEU A 146 14.91 9.68 -42.52
N LYS A 147 15.06 8.71 -43.43
CA LYS A 147 14.90 7.27 -43.17
C LYS A 147 15.88 6.80 -42.10
N ASP A 148 17.15 7.16 -42.20
CA ASP A 148 18.17 6.79 -41.21
C ASP A 148 17.86 7.35 -39.82
N ARG A 149 17.36 8.58 -39.72
CA ARG A 149 16.93 9.19 -38.44
C ARG A 149 15.68 8.54 -37.84
N ILE A 150 14.78 8.01 -38.67
CA ILE A 150 13.61 7.24 -38.21
C ILE A 150 14.09 5.88 -37.69
N LEU A 151 14.91 5.17 -38.47
CA LEU A 151 15.49 3.88 -38.10
C LEU A 151 16.31 3.96 -36.81
N ALA A 152 17.17 4.98 -36.67
CA ALA A 152 17.97 5.17 -35.46
C ALA A 152 17.12 5.31 -34.19
N ARG A 153 15.96 5.97 -34.27
CA ARG A 153 15.02 6.10 -33.12
C ARG A 153 14.32 4.78 -32.78
N GLN A 154 14.11 3.90 -33.76
CA GLN A 154 13.44 2.61 -33.58
C GLN A 154 14.41 1.48 -33.15
N ILE A 155 15.67 1.49 -33.62
CA ILE A 155 16.70 0.50 -33.25
C ILE A 155 17.08 0.63 -31.77
N VAL A 156 17.16 1.86 -31.24
CA VAL A 156 17.45 2.12 -29.81
C VAL A 156 16.34 1.59 -28.89
N TRP A 157 15.10 1.51 -29.36
CA TRP A 157 13.97 0.96 -28.58
C TRP A 157 13.90 -0.57 -28.55
N ASN A 158 14.42 -1.26 -29.57
CA ASN A 158 14.39 -2.74 -29.65
C ASN A 158 15.62 -3.41 -28.97
N SER A 159 16.53 -2.62 -28.42
CA SER A 159 17.79 -3.08 -27.81
C SER A 159 17.83 -2.92 -26.27
N CYS A 160 16.73 -2.44 -25.67
CA CYS A 160 16.47 -2.39 -24.23
C CYS A 160 15.25 -3.28 -23.92
#